data_AF-A0ABD0RI28-F1
#
_entry.id   AF-A0ABD0RI28-F1
#
_cell.length_a   1.000
_cell.length_b   1.000
_cell.length_c   1.000
_cell.angle_alpha   90.00
_cell.angle_beta   90.00
_cell.angle_gamma   90.00
#
_symmetry.space_group_name_H-M   'P 1'
#
loop_
_entity.id
_entity.type
_entity.pdbx_description
1 polymer ?
#
loop_
_entity_poly.entity_id
_entity_poly.type
_entity_poly.pdbx_seq_one_letter_code
_entity_poly.pdbx_strand_id
1 'polypeptide(L)' 'TPEFMAPEMYEEKYDEAVDVYAFGMCILEMTTSEYPYSECQNAAQIYRKVTS' A
#
# COMPACT_ATOMS: atom_id res chain seq x y z
N THR A 1 5.63 5.30 -1.44
CA THR A 1 5.32 5.59 -0.02
C THR A 1 4.64 4.37 0.58
N PRO A 2 4.74 4.12 1.90
CA PRO A 2 4.26 2.86 2.51
C PRO A 2 2.80 2.51 2.20
N GLU A 3 1.95 3.51 2.00
CA GLU A 3 0.52 3.36 1.74
C GLU A 3 0.20 2.76 0.36
N PHE A 4 1.18 2.79 -0.57
CA PHE A 4 1.05 2.30 -1.95
C PHE A 4 1.98 1.10 -2.21
N MET A 5 2.73 0.66 -1.20
CA MET A 5 3.68 -0.44 -1.33
C MET A 5 2.97 -1.77 -1.13
N ALA A 6 3.12 -2.66 -2.10
CA ALA A 6 2.69 -4.06 -1.99
C ALA A 6 3.54 -4.79 -0.93
N PRO A 7 3.01 -5.80 -0.23
CA PRO A 7 3.73 -6.50 0.84
C PRO A 7 5.03 -7.18 0.37
N GLU A 8 5.07 -7.70 -0.85
CA GLU A 8 6.24 -8.34 -1.45
C GLU A 8 7.42 -7.38 -1.71
N MET A 9 7.17 -6.07 -1.75
CA MET A 9 8.24 -5.06 -1.84
C MET A 9 9.19 -5.10 -0.65
N TYR A 10 8.71 -5.57 0.52
CA TYR A 10 9.53 -5.70 1.72
C TYR A 10 10.45 -6.93 1.70
N GLU A 11 10.16 -7.93 0.86
CA GLU A 11 10.97 -9.13 0.70
C GLU A 11 12.03 -8.98 -0.41
N GLU A 12 12.11 -7.80 -1.04
CA GLU A 12 12.98 -7.48 -2.19
C GLU A 12 12.84 -8.45 -3.38
N LYS A 13 11.76 -9.23 -3.39
CA LYS A 13 11.44 -10.24 -4.39
C LYS A 13 10.06 -9.96 -4.96
N TYR A 14 10.00 -8.96 -5.81
CA TYR A 14 8.78 -8.48 -6.43
C TYR A 14 8.90 -8.49 -7.96
N ASP A 15 7.76 -8.48 -8.63
CA ASP A 15 7.60 -8.40 -10.08
C ASP A 15 6.70 -7.21 -10.44
N GLU A 16 6.23 -7.15 -11.69
CA GLU A 16 5.36 -6.05 -12.17
C GLU A 16 3.99 -6.00 -11.48
N ALA A 17 3.59 -7.00 -10.67
CA ALA A 17 2.33 -6.97 -9.93
C ALA A 17 2.28 -5.84 -8.88
N VAL A 18 3.44 -5.37 -8.40
CA VAL A 18 3.49 -4.26 -7.44
C VAL A 18 2.97 -2.94 -8.03
N ASP A 19 3.14 -2.75 -9.34
CA ASP A 19 2.61 -1.58 -10.04
C ASP A 19 1.08 -1.64 -10.13
N VAL A 20 0.50 -2.85 -10.26
CA VAL A 20 -0.95 -3.06 -10.24
C VAL A 20 -1.52 -2.77 -8.85
N TYR A 21 -0.82 -3.19 -7.79
CA TYR A 21 -1.20 -2.86 -6.42
C TYR A 21 -1.18 -1.35 -6.17
N ALA A 22 -0.08 -0.68 -6.54
CA ALA A 22 0.05 0.77 -6.40
C ALA A 22 -1.05 1.51 -7.19
N PHE A 23 -1.36 1.05 -8.41
CA PHE A 23 -2.46 1.60 -9.21
C PHE A 23 -3.82 1.40 -8.53
N GLY A 24 -4.05 0.24 -7.90
CA GLY A 24 -5.24 -0.01 -7.08
C GLY A 24 -5.39 0.99 -5.92
N MET A 25 -4.29 1.30 -5.24
CA MET A 25 -4.28 2.31 -4.16
C MET A 25 -4.54 3.73 -4.68
N CYS A 26 -4.02 4.09 -5.85
CA CYS A 26 -4.36 5.36 -6.50
C CYS A 26 -5.86 5.45 -6.87
N ILE A 27 -6.44 4.36 -7.38
CA ILE A 27 -7.89 4.31 -7.66
C ILE A 27 -8.69 4.45 -6.35
N LEU A 28 -8.28 3.74 -5.29
CA LEU A 28 -8.93 3.85 -3.99
C LEU A 28 -8.95 5.30 -3.52
N GLU A 29 -7.80 5.98 -3.53
CA GLU A 29 -7.69 7.39 -3.17
C GLU A 29 -8.60 8.29 -4.03
N MET A 30 -8.62 8.11 -5.35
CA MET A 30 -9.48 8.90 -6.25
C MET A 30 -10.97 8.67 -5.99
N THR A 31 -11.37 7.44 -5.66
CA THR A 31 -12.78 7.08 -5.46
C THR A 31 -13.32 7.45 -4.09
N THR A 32 -12.48 7.42 -3.06
CA THR A 32 -12.84 7.77 -1.68
C THR A 32 -12.57 9.23 -1.36
N SER A 33 -11.68 9.89 -2.12
CA SER A 33 -11.10 11.19 -1.78
C SER A 33 -10.38 11.19 -0.41
N GLU A 34 -9.91 10.02 0.02
CA GLU A 34 -9.19 9.81 1.28
C GLU A 34 -7.85 9.13 1.01
N TYR A 35 -6.81 9.54 1.74
CA TYR A 35 -5.49 8.93 1.60
C TYR A 35 -5.50 7.49 2.14
N PRO A 36 -4.94 6.50 1.41
CA PRO A 36 -4.96 5.11 1.86
C PRO A 36 -4.32 4.93 3.24
N TYR A 37 -4.93 4.10 4.07
CA TYR A 37 -4.51 3.84 5.45
C TYR A 37 -4.40 5.09 6.35
N SER A 38 -5.22 6.13 6.11
CA SER A 38 -5.27 7.35 6.93
C SER A 38 -5.55 7.09 8.42
N GLU A 39 -6.08 5.91 8.79
CA GLU A 39 -6.26 5.49 10.17
C GLU A 39 -4.94 5.09 10.89
N CYS A 40 -3.85 4.92 10.15
CA CYS A 40 -2.55 4.53 10.68
C CYS A 40 -1.71 5.77 11.03
N GLN A 41 -1.03 5.71 12.18
CA GLN A 41 -0.18 6.79 12.69
C GLN A 41 1.27 6.69 12.19
N ASN A 42 1.70 5.52 11.71
CA ASN A 42 3.05 5.29 11.22
C ASN A 42 3.13 4.11 10.24
N ALA A 43 4.23 4.06 9.49
CA ALA A 43 4.49 3.02 8.49
C ALA A 43 4.51 1.59 9.06
N ALA A 44 4.87 1.41 10.33
CA ALA A 44 4.89 0.08 10.95
C ALA A 44 3.47 -0.49 11.15
N GLN A 45 2.47 0.37 11.40
CA GLN A 45 1.07 -0.05 11.46
C GLN A 45 0.54 -0.46 10.08
N ILE A 46 0.93 0.27 9.03
CA ILE A 46 0.60 -0.05 7.64
C ILE A 46 1.22 -1.39 7.25
N TYR A 47 2.54 -1.56 7.49
CA TYR A 47 3.25 -2.81 7.27
C TYR A 47 2.51 -4.01 7.88
N ARG A 48 2.16 -3.92 9.19
CA ARG A 48 1.44 -4.99 9.87
C ARG A 48 0.09 -5.30 9.24
N LYS A 49 -0.62 -4.32 8.69
CA LYS A 49 -1.90 -4.52 8.01
C LYS A 49 -1.76 -5.17 6.64
N VAL A 50 -0.72 -4.82 5.88
CA VAL A 50 -0.52 -5.35 4.52
C VAL A 50 0.13 -6.73 4.51
N THR A 51 0.86 -7.10 5.57
CA THR A 51 1.53 -8.41 5.68
C THR A 51 0.81 -9.43 6.57
N SER A 52 -0.33 -9.09 7.18
CA SER A 52 -1.14 -10.05 7.99
C SER A 52 -2.27 -10.65 7.18
#